data_AF-A0A4T0FTD6-F1
#
_entry.id   AF-A0A4T0FTD6-F1
#
_cell.length_a   1.000
_cell.length_b   1.000
_cell.length_c   1.000
_cell.angle_alpha   90.00
_cell.angle_beta   90.00
_cell.angle_gamma   90.00
#
_symmetry.space_group_name_H-M   'P 1'
#
loop_
_entity.id
_entity.type
_entity.pdbx_description
1 polymer ?
#
loop_
_entity_poly.entity_id
_entity_poly.type
_entity_poly.pdbx_seq_one_letter_code
_entity_poly.pdbx_strand_id
1 'polypeptide(L)'
;MALELSAEWTVWGIHRPPSSKIIDYEKDLIKIAGFDSVQSFWNTYAFLKPPSTLPVVTDYQLFRSGVRPVWEDPENIKGGKWILRLKKGIVDQLWEDLVLAIVGGTLVDNVADVCGAVVSIRAAEDIISVWIRREDSELVNTVRDEIYKALDQSPATLEMQYKSNSAFTLAGLTGLGGAIGFLKKGSKASLFGGLLTAASFAGSGYMMKENMDYGFEAGLAASALLTASSIGRARAKALPRALTALGLTSGAYYAYKIKQFQDGF
;
A
#
# COMPACT_ATOMS: atom_id res chain seq x y z
N MET A 1 31.29 15.23 -18.13
CA MET A 1 31.15 13.95 -17.43
C MET A 1 29.83 14.01 -16.70
N ALA A 2 28.86 13.17 -17.06
CA ALA A 2 27.60 13.08 -16.33
C ALA A 2 27.85 12.29 -15.04
N LEU A 3 27.20 12.68 -13.94
CA LEU A 3 27.26 11.95 -12.68
C LEU A 3 26.11 10.94 -12.71
N GLU A 4 26.44 9.66 -12.87
CA GLU A 4 25.47 8.57 -12.93
C GLU A 4 24.79 8.37 -11.56
N LEU A 5 23.49 8.08 -11.58
CA LEU A 5 22.73 7.69 -10.40
C LEU A 5 22.92 6.20 -10.12
N SER A 6 22.70 5.80 -8.86
CA SER A 6 22.77 4.39 -8.45
C SER A 6 21.65 3.53 -9.04
N ALA A 7 20.57 4.15 -9.53
CA ALA A 7 19.47 3.54 -10.24
C ALA A 7 18.87 4.52 -11.26
N GLU A 8 18.30 3.98 -12.33
CA GLU A 8 17.46 4.74 -13.25
C GLU A 8 16.07 4.91 -12.63
N TRP A 9 15.46 6.09 -12.81
CA TRP A 9 14.15 6.44 -12.28
C TRP A 9 13.22 6.91 -13.39
N THR A 10 11.92 6.68 -13.19
CA THR A 10 10.84 7.13 -14.06
C THR A 10 9.82 7.96 -13.25
N VAL A 11 9.46 9.11 -13.79
CA VAL A 11 8.38 9.96 -13.29
C VAL A 11 7.09 9.61 -14.00
N TRP A 12 6.03 9.45 -13.21
CA TRP A 12 4.67 9.18 -13.67
C TRP A 12 3.71 10.23 -13.14
N GLY A 13 2.61 10.44 -13.87
CA GLY A 13 1.51 11.28 -13.43
C GLY A 13 0.17 10.61 -13.70
N ILE A 14 -0.78 10.86 -12.81
CA ILE A 14 -2.18 10.50 -13.00
C ILE A 14 -3.04 11.63 -12.44
N HIS A 15 -3.93 12.17 -13.27
CA HIS A 15 -4.93 13.14 -12.84
C HIS A 15 -6.31 12.53 -13.00
N ARG A 16 -7.14 12.61 -11.96
CA ARG A 16 -8.48 12.03 -11.95
C ARG A 16 -9.51 13.12 -11.65
N PRO A 17 -10.44 13.41 -12.56
CA PRO A 17 -11.55 14.28 -12.23
C PRO A 17 -12.37 13.70 -11.06
N PRO A 18 -12.93 14.52 -10.14
CA PRO A 18 -13.73 14.03 -9.02
C PRO A 18 -14.94 13.16 -9.40
N SER A 19 -15.39 13.21 -10.66
CA SER A 19 -16.52 12.46 -11.20
C SER A 19 -16.16 11.13 -11.89
N SER A 20 -14.88 10.83 -12.10
CA SER A 20 -14.46 9.60 -12.80
C SER A 20 -14.49 8.40 -11.86
N LYS A 21 -15.28 7.36 -12.19
CA LYS A 21 -15.19 6.05 -11.53
C LYS A 21 -13.86 5.40 -11.92
N ILE A 22 -13.17 4.81 -10.94
CA ILE A 22 -11.94 4.03 -11.16
C ILE A 22 -12.36 2.73 -11.87
N ILE A 23 -12.10 2.65 -13.18
CA ILE A 23 -12.34 1.43 -13.95
C ILE A 23 -11.01 0.67 -14.13
N ASP A 24 -9.90 1.38 -14.36
CA ASP A 24 -8.59 0.77 -14.56
C ASP A 24 -7.47 1.78 -14.25
N TYR A 25 -6.84 1.64 -13.08
CA TYR A 25 -5.82 2.59 -12.60
C TYR A 25 -4.59 2.65 -13.52
N GLU A 26 -4.19 1.52 -14.11
CA GLU A 26 -2.97 1.43 -14.92
C GLU A 26 -3.12 2.15 -16.26
N LYS A 27 -4.34 2.23 -16.80
CA LYS A 27 -4.60 2.92 -18.08
C LYS A 27 -4.49 4.43 -18.00
N ASP A 28 -4.76 5.00 -16.84
CA ASP A 28 -4.70 6.44 -16.60
C ASP A 28 -3.30 6.90 -16.17
N LEU A 29 -2.36 5.96 -16.03
CA LEU A 29 -0.99 6.23 -15.64
C LEU A 29 -0.17 6.71 -16.84
N ILE A 30 0.33 7.95 -16.78
CA ILE A 30 1.12 8.57 -17.85
C ILE A 30 2.59 8.54 -17.44
N LYS A 31 3.45 7.92 -18.26
CA LYS A 31 4.90 8.04 -18.13
C LYS A 31 5.33 9.41 -18.62
N ILE A 32 5.89 10.24 -17.73
CA ILE A 32 6.28 11.62 -18.04
C ILE A 32 7.70 11.66 -18.58
N ALA A 33 8.66 11.10 -17.83
CA ALA A 33 10.08 11.13 -18.18
C ALA A 33 10.85 10.04 -17.43
N GLY A 34 12.05 9.71 -17.91
CA GLY A 34 13.00 8.84 -17.21
C GLY A 34 14.39 9.46 -17.22
N PHE A 35 15.19 9.14 -16.19
CA PHE A 35 16.53 9.67 -16.01
C PHE A 35 17.42 8.69 -15.23
N ASP A 36 18.71 8.73 -15.52
CA ASP A 36 19.78 7.85 -15.06
C ASP A 36 21.00 8.61 -14.51
N SER A 37 21.05 9.93 -14.69
CA SER A 37 22.14 10.78 -14.23
C SER A 37 21.61 12.02 -13.50
N VAL A 38 22.46 12.66 -12.70
CA VAL A 38 22.11 13.91 -12.00
C VAL A 38 21.72 15.02 -13.00
N GLN A 39 22.39 15.07 -14.16
CA GLN A 39 22.07 16.04 -15.20
C GLN A 39 20.73 15.76 -15.87
N SER A 40 20.42 14.49 -16.21
CA SER A 40 19.11 14.14 -16.78
C SER A 40 17.98 14.30 -15.76
N PHE A 41 18.25 14.10 -14.47
CA PHE A 41 17.34 14.45 -13.38
C PHE A 41 16.99 15.94 -13.39
N TRP A 42 17.97 16.85 -13.30
CA TRP A 42 17.68 18.29 -13.27
C TRP A 42 17.04 18.82 -14.55
N ASN A 43 17.43 18.28 -15.71
CA ASN A 43 16.79 18.58 -16.99
C ASN A 43 15.33 18.12 -17.06
N THR A 44 14.92 17.19 -16.20
CA THR A 44 13.53 16.74 -16.06
C THR A 44 12.82 17.55 -14.98
N TYR A 45 13.36 17.53 -13.76
CA TYR A 45 12.71 18.06 -12.56
C TYR A 45 12.47 19.57 -12.65
N ALA A 46 13.38 20.34 -13.24
CA ALA A 46 13.23 21.79 -13.41
C ALA A 46 12.03 22.21 -14.27
N PHE A 47 11.49 21.30 -15.09
CA PHE A 47 10.31 21.55 -15.93
C PHE A 47 9.03 20.89 -15.41
N LEU A 48 9.13 20.10 -14.33
CA LEU A 48 7.95 19.56 -13.67
C LEU A 48 7.22 20.68 -12.90
N LYS A 49 5.89 20.60 -12.91
CA LYS A 49 5.08 21.52 -12.10
C LYS A 49 5.27 21.17 -10.61
N PRO A 50 5.42 22.17 -9.72
CA PRO A 50 5.41 21.90 -8.29
C PRO A 50 4.12 21.19 -7.87
N PRO A 51 4.16 20.20 -6.96
CA PRO A 51 2.99 19.44 -6.53
C PRO A 51 1.79 20.31 -6.13
N SER A 52 2.01 21.41 -5.42
CA SER A 52 0.97 22.34 -4.94
C SER A 52 0.16 23.00 -6.06
N THR A 53 0.74 23.09 -7.27
CA THR A 53 0.11 23.70 -8.45
C THR A 53 -0.69 22.71 -9.29
N LEU A 54 -0.62 21.42 -8.96
CA LEU A 54 -1.34 20.38 -9.68
C LEU A 54 -2.84 20.44 -9.31
N PRO A 55 -3.73 20.04 -10.22
CA PRO A 55 -5.14 19.93 -9.91
C PRO A 55 -5.39 18.95 -8.74
N VAL A 56 -6.45 19.18 -7.97
CA VAL A 56 -6.87 18.25 -6.91
C VAL A 56 -7.16 16.87 -7.51
N VAL A 57 -6.86 15.81 -6.76
CA VAL A 57 -6.93 14.41 -7.19
C VAL A 57 -5.91 14.10 -8.30
N THR A 58 -4.71 14.68 -8.18
CA THR A 58 -3.54 14.33 -8.98
C THR A 58 -2.54 13.58 -8.14
N ASP A 59 -1.93 12.54 -8.70
CA ASP A 59 -0.79 11.86 -8.12
C ASP A 59 0.43 12.01 -9.04
N TYR A 60 1.54 12.48 -8.48
CA TYR A 60 2.86 12.48 -9.09
C TYR A 60 3.72 11.42 -8.42
N GLN A 61 4.45 10.66 -9.22
CA GLN A 61 5.08 9.44 -8.75
C GLN A 61 6.49 9.34 -9.33
N LEU A 62 7.45 8.99 -8.49
CA LEU A 62 8.83 8.72 -8.87
C LEU A 62 9.12 7.28 -8.50
N PHE A 63 9.33 6.42 -9.49
CA PHE A 63 9.60 5.00 -9.27
C PHE A 63 10.85 4.57 -10.00
N ARG A 64 11.57 3.60 -9.43
CA ARG A 64 12.72 3.00 -10.09
C ARG A 64 12.29 2.44 -11.45
N SER A 65 13.10 2.66 -12.49
CA SER A 65 12.77 2.20 -13.85
C SER A 65 12.55 0.68 -13.86
N GLY A 66 11.48 0.26 -14.54
CA GLY A 66 11.01 -1.12 -14.56
C GLY A 66 10.07 -1.51 -13.42
N VAL A 67 9.92 -0.68 -12.37
CA VAL A 67 8.93 -0.88 -11.31
C VAL A 67 7.68 -0.06 -11.60
N ARG A 68 6.53 -0.71 -11.76
CA ARG A 68 5.27 0.00 -11.97
C ARG A 68 4.75 0.53 -10.63
N PRO A 69 4.14 1.73 -10.60
CA PRO A 69 3.58 2.30 -9.38
C PRO A 69 2.19 1.70 -9.04
N VAL A 70 2.13 0.38 -9.03
CA VAL A 70 0.94 -0.42 -8.71
C VAL A 70 1.32 -1.49 -7.70
N TRP A 71 0.42 -1.85 -6.79
CA TRP A 71 0.74 -2.82 -5.72
C TRP A 71 0.90 -4.24 -6.26
N GLU A 72 0.30 -4.52 -7.42
CA GLU A 72 0.41 -5.78 -8.16
C GLU A 72 1.79 -6.00 -8.78
N ASP A 73 2.63 -4.98 -8.83
CA ASP A 73 3.98 -5.13 -9.35
C ASP A 73 4.78 -6.15 -8.49
N PRO A 74 5.52 -7.09 -9.10
CA PRO A 74 6.28 -8.10 -8.36
C PRO A 74 7.25 -7.51 -7.31
N GLU A 75 7.74 -6.29 -7.53
CA GLU A 75 8.64 -5.60 -6.61
C GLU A 75 7.87 -4.95 -5.45
N ASN A 76 6.59 -4.64 -5.60
CA ASN A 76 5.77 -3.96 -4.59
C ASN A 76 4.95 -4.92 -3.70
N ILE A 77 4.60 -6.10 -4.22
CA ILE A 77 3.63 -7.02 -3.60
C ILE A 77 4.06 -7.57 -2.23
N LYS A 78 5.37 -7.70 -1.99
CA LYS A 78 5.96 -8.19 -0.73
C LYS A 78 6.37 -7.08 0.24
N GLY A 79 6.15 -5.84 -0.18
CA GLY A 79 6.58 -4.65 0.54
C GLY A 79 5.42 -3.91 1.16
N GLY A 80 5.62 -2.62 1.38
CA GLY A 80 4.62 -1.73 1.93
C GLY A 80 5.00 -0.29 1.68
N LYS A 81 4.34 0.63 2.36
CA LYS A 81 4.62 2.06 2.22
C LYS A 81 4.49 2.81 3.52
N TRP A 82 5.40 3.76 3.73
CA TRP A 82 5.21 4.84 4.69
C TRP A 82 4.31 5.90 4.08
N ILE A 83 3.41 6.47 4.88
CA ILE A 83 2.44 7.48 4.47
C ILE A 83 2.54 8.66 5.42
N LEU A 84 2.74 9.84 4.84
CA LEU A 84 2.79 11.13 5.53
C LEU A 84 1.59 11.96 5.06
N ARG A 85 0.77 12.42 6.00
CA ARG A 85 -0.35 13.35 5.72
C ARG A 85 0.09 14.76 6.09
N LEU A 86 0.02 15.66 5.11
CA LEU A 86 0.57 17.01 5.18
C LEU A 86 -0.55 18.05 5.15
N LYS A 87 -0.42 19.07 5.99
CA LYS A 87 -1.21 20.30 5.83
C LYS A 87 -0.85 20.96 4.50
N LYS A 88 -1.78 21.74 3.94
CA LYS A 88 -1.51 22.51 2.72
C LYS A 88 -0.38 23.51 2.91
N GLY A 89 0.40 23.74 1.86
CA GLY A 89 1.43 24.77 1.79
C GLY A 89 2.86 24.30 2.06
N ILE A 90 3.06 23.06 2.55
CA ILE A 90 4.41 22.51 2.82
C ILE A 90 4.83 21.41 1.83
N VAL A 91 3.94 20.98 0.94
CA VAL A 91 4.14 19.78 0.09
C VAL A 91 5.28 19.92 -0.90
N ASP A 92 5.51 21.10 -1.47
CA ASP A 92 6.51 21.29 -2.52
C ASP A 92 7.92 21.05 -1.99
N GLN A 93 8.26 21.67 -0.86
CA GLN A 93 9.55 21.51 -0.20
C GLN A 93 9.77 20.05 0.23
N LEU A 94 8.81 19.47 0.97
CA LEU A 94 8.98 18.10 1.47
C LEU A 94 9.03 17.05 0.35
N TRP A 95 8.35 17.30 -0.77
CA TRP A 95 8.44 16.44 -1.94
C TRP A 95 9.81 16.57 -2.62
N GLU A 96 10.34 17.78 -2.78
CA GLU A 96 11.68 18.00 -3.34
C GLU A 96 12.77 17.35 -2.49
N ASP A 97 12.78 17.61 -1.18
CA ASP A 97 13.74 17.03 -0.23
C ASP A 97 13.72 15.50 -0.28
N LEU A 98 12.51 14.91 -0.31
CA LEU A 98 12.35 13.45 -0.44
C LEU A 98 12.87 12.92 -1.79
N VAL A 99 12.52 13.58 -2.89
CA VAL A 99 12.98 13.16 -4.23
C VAL A 99 14.50 13.20 -4.31
N LEU A 100 15.12 14.27 -3.80
CA LEU A 100 16.57 14.42 -3.74
C LEU A 100 17.22 13.32 -2.88
N ALA A 101 16.64 12.98 -1.72
CA ALA A 101 17.11 11.89 -0.88
C ALA A 101 17.00 10.52 -1.58
N ILE A 102 15.92 10.28 -2.33
CA ILE A 102 15.70 9.04 -3.09
C ILE A 102 16.72 8.91 -4.22
N VAL A 103 16.82 9.91 -5.11
CA VAL A 103 17.72 9.84 -6.27
C VAL A 103 19.19 9.92 -5.85
N GLY A 104 19.49 10.62 -4.75
CA GLY A 104 20.80 10.65 -4.11
C GLY A 104 21.17 9.34 -3.40
N GLY A 105 20.22 8.43 -3.20
CA GLY A 105 20.45 7.13 -2.59
C GLY A 105 20.76 7.20 -1.08
N THR A 106 20.26 8.20 -0.37
CA THR A 106 20.58 8.39 1.06
C THR A 106 19.62 7.67 2.02
N LEU A 107 18.48 7.19 1.52
CA LEU A 107 17.46 6.54 2.37
C LEU A 107 17.81 5.11 2.78
N VAL A 108 18.61 4.41 1.97
CA VAL A 108 18.94 2.98 2.15
C VAL A 108 20.31 2.68 1.53
N ASP A 109 21.02 1.70 2.10
CA ASP A 109 22.29 1.22 1.53
C ASP A 109 22.10 0.56 0.16
N ASN A 110 21.02 -0.20 0.00
CA ASN A 110 20.64 -0.83 -1.25
C ASN A 110 19.46 -0.09 -1.88
N VAL A 111 19.73 0.72 -2.91
CA VAL A 111 18.71 1.52 -3.62
C VAL A 111 17.52 0.68 -4.12
N ALA A 112 17.73 -0.62 -4.39
CA ALA A 112 16.66 -1.50 -4.86
C ALA A 112 15.61 -1.84 -3.79
N ASP A 113 15.86 -1.55 -2.51
CA ASP A 113 14.89 -1.72 -1.43
C ASP A 113 13.86 -0.58 -1.37
N VAL A 114 14.12 0.56 -2.03
CA VAL A 114 13.13 1.62 -2.29
C VAL A 114 12.55 1.44 -3.69
N CYS A 115 11.24 1.22 -3.78
CA CYS A 115 10.55 1.08 -5.06
C CYS A 115 10.28 2.45 -5.69
N GLY A 116 9.89 3.43 -4.87
CA GLY A 116 9.53 4.76 -5.33
C GLY A 116 8.79 5.57 -4.29
N ALA A 117 8.37 6.77 -4.67
CA ALA A 117 7.54 7.64 -3.87
C ALA A 117 6.38 8.23 -4.68
N VAL A 118 5.32 8.61 -3.99
CA VAL A 118 4.11 9.20 -4.53
C VAL A 118 3.77 10.44 -3.73
N VAL A 119 3.50 11.56 -4.41
CA VAL A 119 2.78 12.70 -3.85
C VAL A 119 1.38 12.75 -4.43
N SER A 120 0.40 12.94 -3.55
CA SER A 120 -1.04 12.84 -3.82
C SER A 120 -1.71 14.12 -3.36
N ILE A 121 -2.16 14.92 -4.31
CA ILE A 121 -2.81 16.20 -4.04
C ILE A 121 -4.29 15.96 -3.77
N ARG A 122 -4.77 16.29 -2.57
CA ARG A 122 -6.19 16.16 -2.18
C ARG A 122 -6.77 17.52 -1.79
N ALA A 123 -8.07 17.57 -1.52
CA ALA A 123 -8.74 18.85 -1.23
C ALA A 123 -8.33 19.40 0.15
N ALA A 124 -8.38 18.56 1.18
CA ALA A 124 -8.13 18.96 2.56
C ALA A 124 -6.65 18.93 2.96
N GLU A 125 -5.88 17.99 2.41
CA GLU A 125 -4.49 17.72 2.77
C GLU A 125 -3.73 17.21 1.55
N ASP A 126 -2.41 17.13 1.66
CA ASP A 126 -1.56 16.45 0.70
C ASP A 126 -0.97 15.19 1.34
N ILE A 127 -0.71 14.17 0.53
CA ILE A 127 -0.23 12.90 1.04
C ILE A 127 1.06 12.54 0.30
N ILE A 128 2.13 12.29 1.05
CA ILE A 128 3.34 11.69 0.51
C ILE A 128 3.38 10.22 0.92
N SER A 129 3.85 9.33 0.04
CA SER A 129 4.06 7.94 0.36
C SER A 129 5.38 7.43 -0.20
N VAL A 130 6.13 6.66 0.58
CA VAL A 130 7.38 6.01 0.16
C VAL A 130 7.19 4.51 0.17
N TRP A 131 7.39 3.87 -0.98
CA TRP A 131 7.18 2.45 -1.19
C TRP A 131 8.50 1.71 -1.06
N ILE A 132 8.48 0.65 -0.24
CA ILE A 132 9.64 -0.21 -0.01
C ILE A 132 9.34 -1.61 -0.52
N ARG A 133 10.38 -2.31 -0.96
CA ARG A 133 10.27 -3.61 -1.66
C ARG A 133 9.88 -4.77 -0.72
N ARG A 134 10.25 -4.69 0.56
CA ARG A 134 10.12 -5.78 1.53
C ARG A 134 9.70 -5.26 2.90
N GLU A 135 8.97 -6.09 3.65
CA GLU A 135 8.55 -5.81 5.02
C GLU A 135 9.53 -6.40 6.05
N ASP A 136 10.80 -6.01 5.96
CA ASP A 136 11.79 -6.31 7.00
C ASP A 136 11.73 -5.22 8.08
N SER A 137 11.67 -5.58 9.37
CA SER A 137 11.59 -4.60 10.46
C SER A 137 12.79 -3.66 10.48
N GLU A 138 13.98 -4.13 10.13
CA GLU A 138 15.18 -3.28 10.03
C GLU A 138 15.00 -2.27 8.90
N LEU A 139 14.67 -2.73 7.69
CA LEU A 139 14.46 -1.86 6.53
C LEU A 139 13.33 -0.84 6.78
N VAL A 140 12.21 -1.28 7.34
CA VAL A 140 11.04 -0.44 7.63
C VAL A 140 11.44 0.70 8.57
N ASN A 141 12.20 0.41 9.63
CA ASN A 141 12.64 1.41 10.61
C ASN A 141 13.73 2.32 10.03
N THR A 142 14.72 1.77 9.32
CA THR A 142 15.78 2.56 8.67
C THR A 142 15.18 3.57 7.69
N VAL A 143 14.26 3.14 6.82
CA VAL A 143 13.60 4.04 5.87
C VAL A 143 12.79 5.10 6.60
N ARG A 144 12.11 4.76 7.70
CA ARG A 144 11.37 5.75 8.51
C ARG A 144 12.31 6.83 9.04
N ASP A 145 13.42 6.42 9.64
CA ASP A 145 14.34 7.33 10.32
C ASP A 145 15.09 8.21 9.30
N GLU A 146 15.45 7.66 8.14
CA GLU A 146 16.06 8.43 7.05
C GLU A 146 15.05 9.36 6.34
N ILE A 147 13.76 9.00 6.25
CA ILE A 147 12.73 9.94 5.79
C ILE A 147 12.63 11.12 6.76
N TYR A 148 12.57 10.87 8.08
CA TYR A 148 12.54 11.94 9.07
C TYR A 148 13.75 12.87 8.96
N LYS A 149 14.94 12.29 8.82
CA LYS A 149 16.19 13.04 8.65
C LYS A 149 16.24 13.83 7.36
N ALA A 150 15.80 13.25 6.23
CA ALA A 150 15.77 13.94 4.94
C ALA A 150 14.81 15.14 4.93
N LEU A 151 13.70 15.04 5.67
CA LEU A 151 12.66 16.06 5.73
C LEU A 151 12.85 17.09 6.86
N ASP A 152 13.90 16.94 7.67
CA ASP A 152 14.10 17.68 8.94
C ASP A 152 12.83 17.65 9.82
N GLN A 153 12.23 16.46 9.94
CA GLN A 153 11.01 16.20 10.72
C GLN A 153 11.25 15.17 11.82
N SER A 154 10.28 15.04 12.72
CA SER A 154 10.27 14.02 13.77
C SER A 154 8.87 13.45 13.98
N PRO A 155 8.71 12.31 14.69
CA PRO A 155 7.40 11.79 15.06
C PRO A 155 6.50 12.78 15.81
N ALA A 156 7.09 13.75 16.52
CA ALA A 156 6.35 14.78 17.25
C ALA A 156 5.80 15.89 16.33
N THR A 157 6.43 16.13 15.17
CA THR A 157 6.03 17.18 14.22
C THR A 157 5.21 16.64 13.06
N LEU A 158 5.50 15.41 12.63
CA LEU A 158 4.85 14.75 11.50
C LEU A 158 4.70 13.26 11.77
N GLU A 159 3.47 12.81 11.99
CA GLU A 159 3.20 11.39 12.15
C GLU A 159 3.31 10.66 10.79
N MET A 160 4.00 9.53 10.79
CA MET A 160 4.06 8.62 9.65
C MET A 160 3.35 7.31 9.95
N GLN A 161 2.57 6.82 8.99
CA GLN A 161 1.86 5.55 9.11
C GLN A 161 2.40 4.53 8.11
N TYR A 162 2.74 3.34 8.59
CA TYR A 162 3.16 2.24 7.72
C TYR A 162 1.94 1.41 7.29
N LYS A 163 1.77 1.22 5.98
CA LYS A 163 0.77 0.30 5.40
C LYS A 163 1.45 -0.82 4.64
N SER A 164 1.19 -2.04 5.10
CA SER A 164 1.65 -3.28 4.51
C SER A 164 0.85 -3.65 3.25
N ASN A 165 1.52 -4.09 2.18
CA ASN A 165 0.84 -4.70 1.02
C ASN A 165 0.58 -6.19 1.24
N SER A 166 1.32 -6.84 2.15
CA SER A 166 1.11 -8.25 2.51
C SER A 166 -0.29 -8.53 3.07
N ALA A 167 -0.91 -7.56 3.76
CA ALA A 167 -2.31 -7.65 4.21
C ALA A 167 -3.32 -7.81 3.05
N PHE A 168 -3.12 -7.11 1.93
CA PHE A 168 -3.98 -7.24 0.74
C PHE A 168 -3.69 -8.54 -0.02
N THR A 169 -2.44 -9.00 -0.05
CA THR A 169 -2.05 -10.29 -0.62
C THR A 169 -2.65 -11.47 0.16
N LEU A 170 -2.67 -11.41 1.49
CA LEU A 170 -3.33 -12.40 2.35
C LEU A 170 -4.86 -12.38 2.17
N ALA A 171 -5.48 -11.20 2.06
CA ALA A 171 -6.90 -11.06 1.76
C ALA A 171 -7.26 -11.60 0.36
N GLY A 172 -6.40 -11.38 -0.63
CA GLY A 172 -6.55 -11.89 -2.00
C GLY A 172 -6.38 -13.41 -2.09
N LEU A 173 -5.37 -13.99 -1.43
CA LEU A 173 -5.13 -15.44 -1.40
C LEU A 173 -6.25 -16.20 -0.69
N THR A 174 -6.76 -15.65 0.42
CA THR A 174 -7.91 -16.23 1.15
C THR A 174 -9.20 -16.11 0.35
N GLY A 175 -9.42 -14.99 -0.33
CA GLY A 175 -10.55 -14.79 -1.24
C GLY A 175 -10.55 -15.73 -2.45
N LEU A 176 -9.41 -15.86 -3.14
CA LEU A 176 -9.24 -16.76 -4.30
C LEU A 176 -9.35 -18.24 -3.92
N GLY A 177 -8.80 -18.62 -2.76
CA GLY A 177 -8.96 -19.97 -2.20
C GLY A 177 -10.42 -20.33 -1.94
N GLY A 178 -11.23 -19.37 -1.48
CA GLY A 178 -12.68 -19.53 -1.29
C GLY A 178 -13.45 -19.74 -2.59
N ALA A 179 -13.13 -18.98 -3.65
CA ALA A 179 -13.78 -19.07 -4.96
C ALA A 179 -13.47 -20.39 -5.70
N ILE A 180 -12.21 -20.83 -5.67
CA ILE A 180 -11.77 -22.10 -6.29
C ILE A 180 -12.41 -23.31 -5.59
N GLY A 181 -12.56 -23.24 -4.26
CA GLY A 181 -13.25 -24.28 -3.48
C GLY A 181 -14.73 -24.43 -3.85
N PHE A 182 -15.40 -23.34 -4.25
CA PHE A 182 -16.78 -23.34 -4.68
C PHE A 182 -16.97 -23.93 -6.09
N LEU A 183 -16.14 -23.51 -7.04
CA LEU A 183 -16.16 -24.00 -8.44
C LEU A 183 -15.97 -25.52 -8.54
N LYS A 184 -15.25 -26.13 -7.59
CA LYS A 184 -14.93 -27.57 -7.62
C LYS A 184 -16.00 -28.49 -7.01
N LYS A 185 -16.96 -27.97 -6.22
CA LYS A 185 -17.87 -28.82 -5.39
C LYS A 185 -19.37 -28.62 -5.58
N GLY A 186 -19.82 -27.59 -6.30
CA GLY A 186 -21.21 -27.49 -6.78
C GLY A 186 -22.33 -27.53 -5.72
N SER A 187 -22.04 -27.22 -4.45
CA SER A 187 -23.03 -27.30 -3.36
C SER A 187 -23.67 -25.95 -3.05
N LYS A 188 -24.99 -25.82 -3.28
CA LYS A 188 -25.79 -24.60 -3.09
C LYS A 188 -25.74 -24.04 -1.65
N ALA A 189 -25.63 -24.88 -0.63
CA ALA A 189 -25.48 -24.44 0.77
C ALA A 189 -24.06 -23.91 1.07
N SER A 190 -23.02 -24.45 0.42
CA SER A 190 -21.66 -23.91 0.51
C SER A 190 -21.47 -22.63 -0.31
N LEU A 191 -22.28 -22.43 -1.35
CA LEU A 191 -22.33 -21.19 -2.14
C LEU A 191 -22.80 -20.01 -1.30
N PHE A 192 -23.93 -20.16 -0.61
CA PHE A 192 -24.48 -19.08 0.23
C PHE A 192 -23.56 -18.78 1.42
N GLY A 193 -23.05 -19.80 2.12
CA GLY A 193 -22.10 -19.59 3.22
C GLY A 193 -20.77 -18.97 2.75
N GLY A 194 -20.22 -19.47 1.63
CA GLY A 194 -18.98 -18.97 1.06
C GLY A 194 -19.09 -17.56 0.48
N LEU A 195 -20.18 -17.23 -0.22
CA LEU A 195 -20.44 -15.87 -0.72
C LEU A 195 -20.65 -14.88 0.41
N LEU A 196 -21.36 -15.27 1.47
CA LEU A 196 -21.61 -14.37 2.60
C LEU A 196 -20.31 -14.09 3.36
N THR A 197 -19.49 -15.12 3.61
CA THR A 197 -18.15 -14.93 4.20
C THR A 197 -17.23 -14.12 3.28
N ALA A 198 -17.24 -14.36 1.96
CA ALA A 198 -16.44 -13.60 1.01
C ALA A 198 -16.88 -12.13 0.93
N ALA A 199 -18.19 -11.85 0.97
CA ALA A 199 -18.72 -10.50 1.03
C ALA A 199 -18.35 -9.79 2.34
N SER A 200 -18.34 -10.49 3.48
CA SER A 200 -17.88 -9.95 4.75
C SER A 200 -16.39 -9.58 4.72
N PHE A 201 -15.54 -10.44 4.17
CA PHE A 201 -14.10 -10.13 4.03
C PHE A 201 -13.85 -9.03 2.99
N ALA A 202 -14.59 -9.00 1.88
CA ALA A 202 -14.51 -7.92 0.88
C ALA A 202 -14.97 -6.58 1.47
N GLY A 203 -16.04 -6.57 2.27
CA GLY A 203 -16.51 -5.40 2.99
C GLY A 203 -15.46 -4.89 3.99
N SER A 204 -14.87 -5.79 4.79
CA SER A 204 -13.77 -5.43 5.70
C SER A 204 -12.56 -4.85 4.96
N GLY A 205 -12.13 -5.46 3.85
CA GLY A 205 -11.04 -4.95 3.03
C GLY A 205 -11.35 -3.58 2.41
N TYR A 206 -12.60 -3.34 2.00
CA TYR A 206 -13.05 -2.03 1.53
C TYR A 206 -13.00 -0.97 2.64
N MET A 207 -13.45 -1.30 3.85
CA MET A 207 -13.40 -0.40 5.01
C MET A 207 -11.96 -0.02 5.39
N MET A 208 -11.02 -0.98 5.33
CA MET A 208 -9.59 -0.73 5.56
C MET A 208 -8.99 0.18 4.48
N LYS A 209 -9.43 0.02 3.22
CA LYS A 209 -8.98 0.84 2.09
C LYS A 209 -9.43 2.30 2.22
N GLU A 210 -10.66 2.52 2.68
CA GLU A 210 -11.25 3.85 2.92
C GLU A 210 -10.84 4.47 4.26
N ASN A 211 -9.91 3.85 5.01
CA ASN A 211 -9.40 4.34 6.30
C ASN A 211 -10.50 4.51 7.37
N MET A 212 -11.50 3.62 7.37
CA MET A 212 -12.53 3.60 8.42
C MET A 212 -12.05 2.78 9.62
N ASP A 213 -12.22 3.33 10.83
CA ASP A 213 -11.66 2.79 12.08
C ASP A 213 -12.10 1.35 12.41
N TYR A 214 -13.25 0.91 11.90
CA TYR A 214 -13.84 -0.41 12.18
C TYR A 214 -13.43 -1.52 11.20
N GLY A 215 -12.54 -1.26 10.25
CA GLY A 215 -12.17 -2.24 9.22
C GLY A 215 -11.57 -3.54 9.80
N PHE A 216 -10.73 -3.43 10.83
CA PHE A 216 -10.10 -4.58 11.50
C PHE A 216 -11.09 -5.37 12.36
N GLU A 217 -12.02 -4.68 13.03
CA GLU A 217 -13.09 -5.32 13.80
C GLU A 217 -14.05 -6.10 12.91
N ALA A 218 -14.38 -5.57 11.73
CA ALA A 218 -15.17 -6.28 10.72
C ALA A 218 -14.45 -7.55 10.21
N GLY A 219 -13.13 -7.50 10.05
CA GLY A 219 -12.30 -8.65 9.65
C GLY A 219 -12.24 -9.73 10.73
N LEU A 220 -12.16 -9.32 12.00
CA LEU A 220 -12.23 -10.22 13.16
C LEU A 220 -13.61 -10.91 13.24
N ALA A 221 -14.69 -10.16 13.06
CA ALA A 221 -16.04 -10.70 13.03
C ALA A 221 -16.24 -11.72 11.90
N ALA A 222 -15.76 -11.41 10.70
CA ALA A 222 -15.81 -12.34 9.56
C ALA A 222 -15.02 -13.64 9.83
N SER A 223 -13.87 -13.54 10.51
CA SER A 223 -13.04 -14.68 10.92
C SER A 223 -13.70 -15.54 11.98
N ALA A 224 -14.36 -14.92 12.96
CA ALA A 224 -15.14 -15.62 13.99
C ALA A 224 -16.31 -16.38 13.38
N LEU A 225 -17.03 -15.77 12.42
CA LEU A 225 -18.13 -16.42 11.69
C LEU A 225 -17.65 -17.61 10.85
N LEU A 226 -16.51 -17.50 10.18
CA LEU A 226 -15.91 -18.60 9.43
C LEU A 226 -15.52 -19.77 10.35
N THR A 227 -14.95 -19.47 11.52
CA THR A 227 -14.58 -20.47 12.52
C THR A 227 -15.83 -21.16 13.08
N ALA A 228 -16.82 -20.40 13.52
CA ALA A 228 -18.07 -20.92 14.09
C ALA A 228 -18.84 -21.81 13.09
N SER A 229 -18.88 -21.42 11.82
CA SER A 229 -19.60 -22.17 10.77
C SER A 229 -18.90 -23.47 10.32
N SER A 230 -17.61 -23.66 10.67
CA SER A 230 -16.80 -24.80 10.25
C SER A 230 -16.40 -25.75 11.40
N ILE A 231 -16.26 -25.25 12.62
CA ILE A 231 -15.71 -26.00 13.76
C ILE A 231 -16.50 -27.27 14.10
N GLY A 232 -17.83 -27.23 14.04
CA GLY A 232 -18.68 -28.39 14.31
C GLY A 232 -18.50 -29.54 13.31
N ARG A 233 -17.99 -29.25 12.10
CA ARG A 233 -17.74 -30.25 11.04
C ARG A 233 -16.25 -30.58 10.87
N ALA A 234 -15.37 -29.89 11.59
CA ALA A 234 -13.92 -30.07 11.49
C ALA A 234 -13.48 -31.49 11.88
N ARG A 235 -14.11 -32.12 12.88
CA ARG A 235 -13.72 -33.48 13.28
C ARG A 235 -13.96 -34.54 12.21
N ALA A 236 -14.94 -34.33 11.33
CA ALA A 236 -15.39 -35.34 10.37
C ALA A 236 -14.85 -35.15 8.94
N LYS A 237 -14.46 -33.94 8.54
CA LYS A 237 -14.15 -33.63 7.13
C LYS A 237 -12.91 -32.73 7.00
N ALA A 238 -12.06 -33.01 6.01
CA ALA A 238 -10.81 -32.26 5.79
C ALA A 238 -11.03 -30.79 5.41
N LEU A 239 -12.05 -30.48 4.60
CA LEU A 239 -12.34 -29.10 4.19
C LEU A 239 -12.77 -28.22 5.38
N PRO A 240 -13.74 -28.62 6.23
CA PRO A 240 -14.03 -27.89 7.47
C PRO A 240 -12.83 -27.71 8.39
N ARG A 241 -11.89 -28.66 8.49
CA ARG A 241 -10.64 -28.46 9.26
C ARG A 241 -9.81 -27.31 8.73
N ALA A 242 -9.60 -27.27 7.41
CA ALA A 242 -8.86 -26.19 6.77
C ALA A 242 -9.54 -24.83 6.99
N LEU A 243 -10.86 -24.77 6.86
CA LEU A 243 -11.63 -23.53 7.10
C LEU A 243 -11.58 -23.07 8.56
N THR A 244 -11.65 -23.99 9.52
CA THR A 244 -11.50 -23.66 10.95
C THR A 244 -10.09 -23.17 11.26
N ALA A 245 -9.05 -23.80 10.70
CA ALA A 245 -7.67 -23.35 10.87
C ALA A 245 -7.44 -21.95 10.26
N LEU A 246 -8.00 -21.70 9.07
CA LEU A 246 -7.97 -20.40 8.42
C LEU A 246 -8.70 -19.32 9.24
N GLY A 247 -9.90 -19.62 9.74
CA GLY A 247 -10.66 -18.68 10.57
C GLY A 247 -9.96 -18.35 11.90
N LEU A 248 -9.30 -19.33 12.52
CA LEU A 248 -8.52 -19.10 13.75
C LEU A 248 -7.26 -18.26 13.48
N THR A 249 -6.53 -18.56 12.40
CA THR A 249 -5.32 -17.82 12.03
C THR A 249 -5.64 -16.39 11.59
N SER A 250 -6.69 -16.18 10.79
CA SER A 250 -7.15 -14.84 10.42
C SER A 250 -7.69 -14.08 11.64
N GLY A 251 -8.44 -14.75 12.53
CA GLY A 251 -8.92 -14.15 13.78
C GLY A 251 -7.77 -13.69 14.68
N ALA A 252 -6.72 -14.51 14.84
CA ALA A 252 -5.53 -14.14 15.60
C ALA A 252 -4.81 -12.93 14.99
N TYR A 253 -4.69 -12.89 13.65
CA TYR A 253 -4.11 -11.75 12.94
C TYR A 253 -4.89 -10.46 13.16
N TYR A 254 -6.21 -10.46 12.99
CA TYR A 254 -7.03 -9.26 13.20
C TYR A 254 -7.06 -8.83 14.67
N ALA A 255 -7.12 -9.76 15.62
CA ALA A 255 -7.04 -9.45 17.04
C ALA A 255 -5.69 -8.81 17.42
N TYR A 256 -4.59 -9.33 16.88
CA TYR A 256 -3.26 -8.73 17.05
C TYR A 256 -3.20 -7.30 16.48
N LYS A 257 -3.81 -7.07 15.30
CA LYS A 257 -3.86 -5.75 14.67
C LYS A 257 -4.74 -4.75 15.42
N ILE A 258 -5.89 -5.18 15.94
CA ILE A 258 -6.74 -4.36 16.81
C ILE A 258 -5.98 -3.97 18.07
N LYS A 259 -5.27 -4.93 18.68
CA LYS A 259 -4.43 -4.66 19.85
C LYS A 259 -3.31 -3.65 19.56
N GLN A 260 -2.58 -3.80 18.45
CA GLN A 260 -1.60 -2.80 18.01
C GLN A 260 -2.21 -1.40 17.81
N PHE A 261 -3.46 -1.34 17.34
CA PHE A 261 -4.15 -0.06 17.10
C PHE A 261 -4.66 0.59 18.40
N GLN A 262 -5.16 -0.22 19.35
CA GLN A 262 -5.66 0.23 20.65
C GLN A 262 -4.55 0.57 21.65
N ASP A 263 -3.44 -0.15 21.60
CA ASP A 263 -2.29 0.07 22.49
C ASP A 263 -1.48 1.32 22.09
N GLY A 264 -1.77 1.94 20.92
CA GLY A 264 -1.25 3.24 20.53
C GLY A 264 0.26 3.39 20.70
N PHE A 265 1.05 2.81 19.80
CA PHE A 265 2.53 2.75 19.82
C PHE A 265 3.12 2.04 21.04
#